data_AF-A0A1F7G0D1-F1
#
_entry.id   AF-A0A1F7G0D1-F1
#
_cell.length_a   1.000
_cell.length_b   1.000
_cell.length_c   1.000
_cell.angle_alpha   90.00
_cell.angle_beta   90.00
_cell.angle_gamma   90.00
#
_symmetry.space_group_name_H-M   'P 1'
#
loop_
_entity.id
_entity.type
_entity.pdbx_description
1 polymer ?
#
loop_
_entity_poly.entity_id
_entity_poly.type
_entity_poly.pdbx_seq_one_letter_code
_entity_poly.pdbx_strand_id
1 'polypeptide(L)'
;MNQNFKKNCFLFVIFVFFLSFSPCFSAENAGNIFSGQYRLSLESRDQTNLIFYLRSSGSSGIVRGNGDFQYANIDFYLMQGLSNHGPDPLPVGHVLITYGSDEETSRLILRLVSTGEEKEKKIQVMDAVTTFVDGPNGLQDWSHQKVLLERYDPATKKWILLKQ
;
A
#
# COMPACT_ATOMS: atom_id res chain seq x y z
N MET A 1 30.10 28.34 -41.67
CA MET A 1 29.14 27.83 -40.66
C MET A 1 29.80 27.93 -39.29
N ASN A 2 29.26 28.74 -38.39
CA ASN A 2 29.97 29.26 -37.20
C ASN A 2 30.15 28.15 -36.14
N GLN A 3 31.40 27.85 -35.73
CA GLN A 3 31.71 26.75 -34.78
C GLN A 3 30.99 26.89 -33.43
N ASN A 4 30.68 28.12 -33.01
CA ASN A 4 29.91 28.40 -31.80
C ASN A 4 28.47 27.89 -31.87
N PHE A 5 27.87 27.85 -33.07
CA PHE A 5 26.50 27.36 -33.25
C PHE A 5 26.40 25.84 -33.01
N LYS A 6 27.41 25.08 -33.45
CA LYS A 6 27.47 23.62 -33.23
C LYS A 6 27.64 23.27 -31.75
N LYS A 7 28.48 24.01 -31.02
CA LYS A 7 28.67 23.83 -29.56
C LYS A 7 27.39 24.11 -28.77
N ASN A 8 26.68 25.19 -29.09
CA ASN A 8 25.45 25.56 -28.39
C ASN A 8 24.32 24.56 -28.66
N CYS A 9 24.22 24.04 -29.88
CA CYS A 9 23.24 23.01 -30.23
C CYS A 9 23.51 21.70 -29.48
N PHE A 10 24.78 21.29 -29.37
CA PHE A 10 25.18 20.09 -28.64
C PHE A 10 24.87 20.18 -27.14
N LEU A 11 25.15 21.32 -26.51
CA LEU A 11 24.79 21.59 -25.12
C LEU A 11 23.27 21.56 -24.88
N PHE A 12 22.49 22.11 -25.82
CA PHE A 12 21.03 22.10 -25.73
C PHE A 12 20.46 20.68 -25.84
N VAL A 13 21.00 19.85 -26.74
CA VAL A 13 20.60 18.44 -26.88
C VAL A 13 20.88 17.66 -25.60
N ILE A 14 22.05 17.86 -24.98
CA ILE A 14 22.38 17.22 -23.70
C ILE A 14 21.41 17.66 -22.59
N PHE A 15 21.10 18.96 -22.52
CA PHE A 15 20.19 19.48 -21.50
C PHE A 15 18.76 18.94 -21.66
N VAL A 16 18.25 18.84 -22.90
CA VAL A 16 16.96 18.21 -23.20
C VAL A 16 16.98 16.70 -22.89
N PHE A 17 18.11 16.03 -23.12
CA PHE A 17 18.27 14.61 -22.79
C PHE A 17 18.18 14.37 -21.28
N PHE A 18 18.78 15.23 -20.45
CA PHE A 18 18.68 15.14 -18.99
C PHE A 18 17.30 15.53 -18.44
N LEU A 19 16.57 16.42 -19.11
CA LEU A 19 15.20 16.77 -18.73
C LEU A 19 14.16 15.68 -19.06
N SER A 20 14.52 14.68 -19.87
CA SER A 20 13.61 13.60 -20.28
C SER A 20 13.62 12.39 -19.34
N PHE A 21 14.48 12.37 -18.32
CA PHE A 21 14.51 11.33 -17.29
C PHE A 21 13.63 11.71 -16.10
N SER A 22 12.30 11.69 -16.29
CA SER A 22 11.41 11.53 -15.14
C SER A 22 11.59 10.13 -14.58
N PRO A 23 11.80 9.94 -13.26
CA PRO A 23 11.92 8.62 -12.67
C PRO A 23 10.57 7.89 -12.77
N CYS A 24 10.41 7.09 -13.82
CA CYS A 24 9.30 6.15 -13.93
C CYS A 24 9.41 5.15 -12.77
N PHE A 25 8.47 5.19 -11.82
CA PHE A 25 8.47 4.30 -10.68
C PHE A 25 8.23 2.85 -11.12
N SER A 26 9.25 2.00 -11.06
CA SER A 26 9.10 0.56 -11.28
C SER A 26 8.26 -0.09 -10.17
N ALA A 27 7.56 -1.18 -10.49
CA ALA A 27 6.76 -1.93 -9.51
C ALA A 27 7.61 -2.49 -8.36
N GLU A 28 8.89 -2.76 -8.65
CA GLU A 28 9.91 -3.18 -7.67
C GLU A 28 10.18 -2.07 -6.63
N ASN A 29 10.23 -0.81 -7.07
CA ASN A 29 10.34 0.34 -6.16
C ASN A 29 9.07 0.51 -5.32
N ALA A 30 7.88 0.24 -5.87
CA ALA A 30 6.63 0.28 -5.12
C ALA A 30 6.56 -0.82 -4.05
N GLY A 31 6.98 -2.05 -4.38
CA GLY A 31 7.05 -3.15 -3.42
C GLY A 31 7.96 -2.85 -2.23
N ASN A 32 9.11 -2.23 -2.47
CA ASN A 32 10.01 -1.81 -1.39
C ASN A 32 9.37 -0.80 -0.42
N ILE A 33 8.57 0.14 -0.94
CA ILE A 33 7.89 1.14 -0.11
C ILE A 33 6.95 0.48 0.90
N PHE A 34 6.06 -0.39 0.41
CA PHE A 34 5.04 -1.04 1.23
C PHE A 34 5.54 -2.27 1.99
N SER A 35 6.75 -2.75 1.73
CA SER A 35 7.31 -3.89 2.45
C SER A 35 7.45 -3.63 3.95
N GLY A 36 7.22 -4.64 4.77
CA GLY A 36 7.39 -4.55 6.22
C GLY A 36 6.37 -5.37 6.99
N GLN A 37 6.43 -5.22 8.31
CA GLN A 37 5.52 -5.87 9.23
C GLN A 37 4.44 -4.88 9.69
N TYR A 38 3.20 -5.35 9.68
CA TYR A 38 2.01 -4.57 9.97
C TYR A 38 1.24 -5.20 11.10
N ARG A 39 0.53 -4.36 11.86
CA ARG A 39 -0.44 -4.78 12.87
C ARG A 39 -1.75 -4.07 12.57
N LEU A 40 -2.78 -4.86 12.37
CA LEU A 40 -4.16 -4.40 12.25
C LEU A 40 -4.89 -4.67 13.56
N SER A 41 -5.58 -3.65 14.06
CA SER A 41 -6.54 -3.74 15.16
C SER A 41 -7.89 -3.20 14.69
N LEU A 42 -8.96 -3.93 14.99
CA LEU A 42 -10.33 -3.52 14.70
C LEU A 42 -10.95 -2.93 15.98
N GLU A 43 -11.34 -1.66 15.97
CA GLU A 43 -11.84 -0.96 17.18
C GLU A 43 -13.06 -1.64 17.82
N SER A 44 -13.86 -2.37 17.05
CA SER A 44 -15.07 -3.03 17.54
C SER A 44 -14.82 -4.31 18.33
N ARG A 45 -13.57 -4.81 18.38
CA ARG A 45 -13.24 -6.09 19.03
C ARG A 45 -11.96 -5.93 19.86
N ASP A 46 -12.14 -5.57 21.13
CA ASP A 46 -11.05 -5.46 22.09
C ASP A 46 -10.17 -6.72 22.04
N GLN A 47 -8.85 -6.52 21.85
CA GLN A 47 -7.78 -7.54 21.82
C GLN A 47 -7.54 -8.30 20.50
N THR A 48 -8.32 -8.06 19.44
CA THR A 48 -8.11 -8.75 18.16
C THR A 48 -7.04 -8.05 17.33
N ASN A 49 -5.80 -8.56 17.39
CA ASN A 49 -4.67 -8.06 16.61
C ASN A 49 -4.26 -9.08 15.54
N LEU A 50 -4.23 -8.64 14.27
CA LEU A 50 -3.65 -9.38 13.17
C LEU A 50 -2.28 -8.78 12.84
N ILE A 51 -1.23 -9.58 13.02
CA ILE A 51 0.14 -9.22 12.62
C ILE A 51 0.47 -9.95 11.33
N PHE A 52 0.84 -9.19 10.31
CA PHE A 52 1.17 -9.71 8.99
C PHE A 52 2.40 -9.02 8.41
N TYR A 53 2.95 -9.60 7.34
CA TYR A 53 4.04 -8.99 6.59
C TYR A 53 3.68 -8.85 5.12
N LEU A 54 4.23 -7.80 4.50
CA LEU A 54 4.26 -7.60 3.07
C LEU A 54 5.72 -7.63 2.62
N ARG A 55 6.06 -8.43 1.60
CA ARG A 55 7.40 -8.46 1.02
C ARG A 55 7.48 -7.55 -0.19
N SER A 56 8.69 -7.10 -0.52
CA SER A 56 8.94 -6.31 -1.72
C SER A 56 8.59 -7.03 -3.02
N SER A 57 8.60 -8.37 -3.02
CA SER A 57 8.14 -9.21 -4.13
C SER A 57 6.63 -9.16 -4.37
N GLY A 58 5.85 -8.48 -3.52
CA GLY A 58 4.39 -8.47 -3.56
C GLY A 58 3.74 -9.62 -2.78
N SER A 59 4.50 -10.62 -2.34
CA SER A 59 3.96 -11.70 -1.50
C SER A 59 3.66 -11.23 -0.08
N SER A 60 2.57 -11.71 0.49
CA SER A 60 2.08 -11.43 1.83
C SER A 60 2.02 -12.69 2.69
N GLY A 61 1.89 -12.52 4.00
CA GLY A 61 1.66 -13.65 4.90
C GLY A 61 1.35 -13.22 6.33
N ILE A 62 0.77 -14.13 7.09
CA ILE A 62 0.38 -13.89 8.49
C ILE A 62 1.49 -14.35 9.41
N VAL A 63 1.84 -13.50 10.37
CA VAL A 63 2.81 -13.80 11.43
C VAL A 63 2.09 -14.32 12.68
N ARG A 64 0.98 -13.68 13.03
CA ARG A 64 0.17 -14.01 14.21
C ARG A 64 -1.24 -13.44 14.05
N GLY A 65 -2.26 -14.21 14.35
CA GLY A 65 -3.63 -13.74 14.55
C GLY A 65 -4.12 -14.20 15.91
N ASN A 66 -4.77 -13.30 16.66
CA ASN A 66 -5.44 -13.63 17.91
C ASN A 66 -6.91 -13.17 17.83
N GLY A 67 -7.81 -13.85 18.55
CA GLY A 67 -9.24 -13.52 18.58
C GLY A 67 -10.00 -14.16 17.42
N ASP A 68 -10.94 -13.42 16.83
CA ASP A 68 -11.90 -13.93 15.82
C ASP A 68 -11.32 -14.18 14.42
N PHE A 69 -10.01 -14.01 14.26
CA PHE A 69 -9.29 -14.45 13.07
C PHE A 69 -9.04 -15.97 13.13
N GLN A 70 -10.09 -16.81 13.14
CA GLN A 70 -9.90 -18.28 13.15
C GLN A 70 -9.11 -18.72 11.91
N TYR A 71 -9.41 -18.08 10.78
CA TYR A 71 -8.55 -18.01 9.62
C TYR A 71 -8.40 -16.56 9.19
N ALA A 72 -7.27 -16.27 8.55
CA ALA A 72 -7.12 -15.06 7.76
C ALA A 72 -6.33 -15.39 6.49
N ASN A 73 -6.67 -14.71 5.40
CA ASN A 73 -5.87 -14.69 4.17
C ASN A 73 -5.61 -13.24 3.79
N ILE A 74 -4.40 -12.96 3.30
CA ILE A 74 -3.95 -11.63 2.94
C ILE A 74 -3.48 -11.65 1.50
N ASP A 75 -4.18 -10.92 0.64
CA ASP A 75 -3.73 -10.64 -0.71
C ASP A 75 -3.24 -9.19 -0.80
N PHE A 76 -2.15 -8.97 -1.53
CA PHE A 76 -1.58 -7.65 -1.73
C PHE A 76 -1.43 -7.34 -3.22
N TYR A 77 -2.03 -6.23 -3.65
CA TYR A 77 -2.01 -5.79 -5.04
C TYR A 77 -1.38 -4.40 -5.15
N LEU A 78 -0.33 -4.30 -5.95
CA LEU A 78 0.29 -3.02 -6.29
C LEU A 78 -0.30 -2.53 -7.60
N MET A 79 -0.85 -1.32 -7.58
CA MET A 79 -1.22 -0.62 -8.80
C MET A 79 -0.24 0.52 -9.04
N GLN A 80 0.46 0.47 -10.17
CA GLN A 80 1.02 1.67 -10.77
C GLN A 80 -0.15 2.43 -11.38
N GLY A 81 -0.38 3.68 -10.97
CA GLY A 81 -1.43 4.48 -11.60
C GLY A 81 -1.15 4.60 -13.10
N LEU A 82 -2.20 4.49 -13.91
CA LEU A 82 -2.10 4.69 -15.35
C LEU A 82 -1.80 6.17 -15.60
N SER A 83 -0.55 6.48 -15.96
CA SER A 83 -0.12 7.84 -16.31
C SER A 83 -0.64 8.23 -17.70
N ASN A 84 -1.96 8.41 -17.84
CA ASN A 84 -2.47 9.02 -19.07
C ASN A 84 -2.71 10.53 -18.89
N HIS A 85 -2.98 11.04 -17.68
CA HIS A 85 -3.23 12.47 -17.44
C HIS A 85 -2.86 12.90 -16.00
N GLY A 86 -1.62 13.30 -15.71
CA GLY A 86 -1.26 13.96 -14.44
C GLY A 86 0.18 13.71 -13.95
N PRO A 87 0.67 14.49 -12.96
CA PRO A 87 1.99 14.28 -12.34
C PRO A 87 2.03 12.91 -11.67
N ASP A 88 3.23 12.31 -11.67
CA ASP A 88 3.50 10.88 -11.46
C ASP A 88 2.51 10.15 -10.54
N PRO A 89 1.98 8.99 -10.99
CA PRO A 89 1.02 8.24 -10.21
C PRO A 89 1.66 7.77 -8.90
N LEU A 90 1.13 8.27 -7.77
CA LEU A 90 1.52 7.77 -6.45
C LEU A 90 1.29 6.26 -6.40
N PRO A 91 2.22 5.47 -5.85
CA PRO A 91 2.05 4.04 -5.78
C PRO A 91 0.94 3.74 -4.76
N VAL A 92 0.00 2.88 -5.17
CA VAL A 92 -1.15 2.45 -4.36
C VAL A 92 -1.05 0.95 -4.12
N GLY A 93 -1.16 0.55 -2.86
CA GLY A 93 -1.24 -0.84 -2.44
C GLY A 93 -2.64 -1.16 -1.93
N HIS A 94 -3.24 -2.24 -2.40
CA HIS A 94 -4.48 -2.76 -1.83
C HIS A 94 -4.15 -3.99 -1.01
N VAL A 95 -4.52 -3.98 0.27
CA VAL A 95 -4.43 -5.14 1.17
C VAL A 95 -5.84 -5.68 1.36
N LEU A 96 -6.07 -6.89 0.90
CA LEU A 96 -7.32 -7.62 1.11
C LEU A 96 -7.11 -8.60 2.27
N ILE A 97 -7.94 -8.50 3.30
CA ILE A 97 -7.89 -9.39 4.45
C ILE A 97 -9.23 -10.10 4.52
N THR A 98 -9.26 -11.38 4.19
CA THR A 98 -10.45 -12.22 4.40
C THR A 98 -10.28 -12.93 5.73
N TYR A 99 -11.26 -12.82 6.63
CA TYR A 99 -11.22 -13.40 7.97
C TYR A 99 -12.60 -13.83 8.43
N GLY A 100 -12.67 -14.80 9.33
CA GLY A 100 -13.96 -15.30 9.80
C GLY A 100 -13.88 -16.51 10.70
N SER A 101 -15.06 -17.10 10.91
CA SER A 101 -15.28 -18.40 11.56
C SER A 101 -15.89 -19.38 10.56
N ASP A 102 -16.16 -20.62 11.00
CA ASP A 102 -16.86 -21.63 10.21
C ASP A 102 -18.26 -21.16 9.73
N GLU A 103 -18.87 -20.19 10.40
CA GLU A 103 -20.24 -19.71 10.13
C GLU A 103 -20.29 -18.34 9.44
N GLU A 104 -19.26 -17.50 9.62
CA GLU A 104 -19.25 -16.12 9.11
C GLU A 104 -17.92 -15.80 8.40
N THR A 105 -18.00 -15.22 7.19
CA THR A 105 -16.83 -14.71 6.47
C THR A 105 -16.93 -13.21 6.28
N SER A 106 -15.89 -12.50 6.69
CA SER A 106 -15.71 -11.05 6.51
C SER A 106 -14.53 -10.76 5.60
N ARG A 107 -14.58 -9.64 4.91
CA ARG A 107 -13.51 -9.18 4.02
C ARG A 107 -13.26 -7.70 4.26
N LEU A 108 -12.05 -7.37 4.69
CA LEU A 108 -11.58 -6.00 4.85
C LEU A 108 -10.67 -5.64 3.68
N ILE A 109 -10.99 -4.54 3.02
CA ILE A 109 -10.19 -3.95 1.95
C ILE A 109 -9.54 -2.69 2.53
N LEU A 110 -8.21 -2.65 2.53
CA LEU A 110 -7.42 -1.49 2.92
C LEU A 110 -6.71 -0.94 1.70
N ARG A 111 -6.88 0.35 1.42
CA ARG A 111 -6.08 1.04 0.41
C ARG A 111 -4.99 1.85 1.07
N LEU A 112 -3.75 1.52 0.75
CA LEU A 112 -2.54 2.19 1.21
C LEU A 112 -1.99 3.07 0.10
N VAL A 113 -1.56 4.28 0.45
CA VAL A 113 -0.91 5.22 -0.48
C VAL A 113 0.44 5.64 0.09
N SER A 114 1.43 5.76 -0.79
CA SER A 114 2.68 6.43 -0.44
C SER A 114 2.56 7.91 -0.73
N THR A 115 2.86 8.75 0.26
CA THR A 115 2.97 10.21 0.11
C THR A 115 4.40 10.65 0.44
N GLY A 116 4.82 11.80 -0.11
CA GLY A 116 6.16 12.37 0.13
C GLY A 116 7.19 12.03 -0.95
N GLU A 117 8.31 12.76 -0.90
CA GLU A 117 9.43 12.64 -1.84
C GLU A 117 10.34 11.44 -1.50
N GLU A 118 11.27 11.08 -2.40
CA GLU A 118 12.08 9.84 -2.35
C GLU A 118 12.72 9.51 -0.99
N LYS A 119 13.10 10.52 -0.20
CA LYS A 119 13.78 10.34 1.09
C LYS A 119 12.85 10.36 2.31
N GLU A 120 11.59 10.79 2.15
CA GLU A 120 10.61 10.94 3.23
C GLU A 120 9.27 10.27 2.90
N LYS A 121 9.30 9.16 2.17
CA LYS A 121 8.07 8.42 1.83
C LYS A 121 7.35 7.95 3.09
N LYS A 122 6.12 8.40 3.27
CA LYS A 122 5.21 8.00 4.34
C LYS A 122 4.09 7.17 3.74
N ILE A 123 3.73 6.09 4.42
CA ILE A 123 2.55 5.31 4.07
C ILE A 123 1.37 5.86 4.85
N GLN A 124 0.23 6.00 4.19
CA GLN A 124 -1.04 6.40 4.79
C GLN A 124 -2.14 5.43 4.37
N VAL A 125 -3.15 5.29 5.23
CA VAL A 125 -4.35 4.51 4.91
C VAL A 125 -5.32 5.47 4.23
N MET A 126 -5.64 5.26 2.97
CA MET A 126 -6.59 6.11 2.24
C MET A 126 -8.03 5.74 2.58
N ASP A 127 -8.35 4.45 2.58
CA ASP A 127 -9.67 3.94 2.91
C ASP A 127 -9.59 2.55 3.57
N ALA A 128 -10.67 2.20 4.27
CA ALA A 128 -10.88 0.90 4.88
C ALA A 128 -12.35 0.53 4.77
N VAL A 129 -12.63 -0.54 4.04
CA VAL A 129 -13.99 -0.98 3.72
C VAL A 129 -14.13 -2.43 4.15
N THR A 130 -15.09 -2.71 5.02
CA THR A 130 -15.41 -4.08 5.42
C THR A 130 -16.69 -4.52 4.72
N THR A 131 -16.66 -5.72 4.14
CA THR A 131 -17.84 -6.43 3.64
C THR A 131 -18.04 -7.71 4.45
N PHE A 132 -19.30 -7.99 4.75
CA PHE A 132 -19.73 -9.21 5.43
C PHE A 132 -20.44 -10.12 4.43
N VAL A 133 -20.15 -11.42 4.49
CA VAL A 133 -20.83 -12.44 3.67
C VAL A 133 -21.50 -13.42 4.63
N ASP A 134 -22.81 -13.26 4.81
CA ASP A 134 -23.67 -14.16 5.59
C ASP A 134 -24.30 -15.22 4.67
N GLY A 135 -23.58 -16.32 4.44
CA GLY A 135 -24.09 -17.49 3.73
C GLY A 135 -24.60 -17.25 2.29
N PRO A 136 -25.32 -18.23 1.69
CA PRO A 136 -25.79 -18.16 0.29
C PRO A 136 -26.89 -17.11 0.05
N ASN A 137 -27.39 -16.45 1.10
CA ASN A 137 -28.48 -15.47 1.04
C ASN A 137 -28.03 -14.04 1.45
N GLY A 138 -26.75 -13.82 1.76
CA GLY A 138 -26.29 -12.64 2.49
C GLY A 138 -26.28 -11.34 1.69
N LEU A 139 -26.99 -10.34 2.22
CA LEU A 139 -26.84 -8.92 1.87
C LEU A 139 -25.38 -8.49 2.09
N GLN A 140 -24.76 -7.87 1.08
CA GLN A 140 -23.47 -7.20 1.26
C GLN A 140 -23.70 -5.86 1.95
N ASP A 141 -23.53 -5.82 3.27
CA ASP A 141 -23.43 -4.54 3.97
C ASP A 141 -22.00 -4.01 3.86
N TRP A 142 -21.90 -2.83 3.25
CA TRP A 142 -20.66 -2.07 3.13
C TRP A 142 -20.57 -1.13 4.31
N SER A 143 -19.62 -1.39 5.22
CA SER A 143 -19.39 -0.52 6.37
C SER A 143 -17.98 0.07 6.33
N HIS A 144 -17.89 1.38 6.53
CA HIS A 144 -16.62 2.04 6.81
C HIS A 144 -16.27 1.75 8.25
N GLN A 145 -15.31 0.85 8.45
CA GLN A 145 -14.84 0.50 9.78
C GLN A 145 -13.63 1.36 10.12
N LYS A 146 -13.61 1.90 11.34
CA LYS A 146 -12.40 2.51 11.87
C LYS A 146 -11.39 1.41 12.16
N VAL A 147 -10.32 1.41 11.36
CA VAL A 147 -9.22 0.46 11.48
C VAL A 147 -7.99 1.18 12.01
N LEU A 148 -7.30 0.53 12.94
CA LEU A 148 -6.00 1.00 13.39
C LEU A 148 -4.96 0.11 12.72
N LEU A 149 -4.27 0.68 11.73
CA LEU A 149 -3.18 0.01 11.05
C LEU A 149 -1.86 0.62 11.49
N GLU A 150 -1.00 -0.19 12.09
CA GLU A 150 0.34 0.21 12.52
C GLU A 150 1.39 -0.49 11.65
N ARG A 151 2.49 0.21 11.35
CA ARG A 151 3.68 -0.37 10.72
C ARG A 151 4.80 -0.46 11.76
N TYR A 152 5.50 -1.59 11.80
CA TYR A 152 6.67 -1.75 12.64
C TYR A 152 7.87 -1.01 12.05
N ASP A 153 8.52 -0.16 12.85
CA ASP A 153 9.79 0.49 12.51
C ASP A 153 10.96 -0.27 13.16
N PRO A 154 11.82 -0.94 12.37
CA PRO A 154 12.97 -1.67 12.89
C PRO A 154 14.00 -0.80 13.61
N ALA A 155 14.13 0.47 13.21
CA ALA A 155 15.13 1.37 13.76
C ALA A 155 14.77 1.79 15.20
N THR A 156 13.50 2.15 15.42
CA THR A 156 13.01 2.55 16.75
C THR A 156 12.44 1.39 17.57
N LYS A 157 12.22 0.23 16.96
CA LYS A 157 11.54 -0.95 17.54
C LYS A 157 10.13 -0.65 18.04
N LYS A 158 9.44 0.31 17.41
CA LYS A 158 8.09 0.75 17.78
C LYS A 158 7.10 0.51 16.65
N TRP A 159 5.84 0.43 17.04
CA TRP A 159 4.71 0.42 16.12
C TRP A 159 4.29 1.86 15.86
N ILE A 160 4.22 2.24 14.59
CA ILE A 160 3.86 3.58 14.14
C ILE A 160 2.48 3.49 13.51
N LEU A 161 1.51 4.17 14.11
CA LEU A 161 0.16 4.28 13.57
C LEU A 161 0.19 5.00 12.22
N LEU A 162 -0.40 4.37 11.21
CA LEU A 162 -0.62 4.98 9.91
C LEU A 162 -1.88 5.82 9.97
N LYS A 163 -1.75 7.11 9.66
CA LYS A 163 -2.90 8.02 9.65
C LYS A 163 -3.84 7.67 8.49
N GLN A 164 -5.14 7.73 8.80
CA GLN A 164 -6.20 7.86 7.81
C GLN A 164 -6.34 9.33 7.39
#